data_AF-A0A3N5WUE6-F1
#
_entry.id   AF-A0A3N5WUE6-F1
#
_cell.length_a   1.000
_cell.length_b   1.000
_cell.length_c   1.000
_cell.angle_alpha   90.00
_cell.angle_beta   90.00
_cell.angle_gamma   90.00
#
_symmetry.space_group_name_H-M   'P 1'
#
loop_
_entity.id
_entity.type
_entity.pdbx_description
1 polymer ?
#
loop_
_entity_poly.entity_id
_entity_poly.type
_entity_poly.pdbx_seq_one_letter_code
_entity_poly.pdbx_strand_id
1 'polypeptide(L)'
;MVRSLFAAIFLGGIIAAALAFIIVLLLVKLLWAWTVPDLFPGAVDQGLIAGTISWMTAIKIAIFVAILSAFAGRAHARGPR
;
A
#
# COMPACT_ATOMS: atom_id res chain seq x y z
N MET A 1 -21.97 -28.68 4.20
CA MET A 1 -21.85 -27.75 3.05
C MET A 1 -21.54 -26.30 3.47
N VAL A 2 -22.25 -25.71 4.45
CA VAL A 2 -22.05 -24.31 4.88
C VAL A 2 -20.63 -24.03 5.43
N ARG A 3 -20.04 -24.95 6.20
CA ARG A 3 -18.70 -24.78 6.79
C ARG A 3 -17.55 -24.66 5.77
N SER A 4 -17.61 -25.38 4.66
CA SER A 4 -16.59 -25.32 3.61
C SER A 4 -16.70 -24.05 2.75
N LEU A 5 -17.90 -23.49 2.63
CA LEU A 5 -18.13 -22.20 1.98
C LEU A 5 -17.49 -21.05 2.77
N PHE A 6 -17.69 -21.02 4.10
CA PHE A 6 -17.06 -20.01 4.97
C PHE A 6 -15.53 -20.07 4.90
N ALA A 7 -14.95 -21.27 4.89
CA ALA A 7 -13.50 -21.44 4.74
C ALA A 7 -12.99 -20.92 3.37
N ALA A 8 -13.72 -21.21 2.29
CA ALA A 8 -13.37 -20.74 0.95
C ALA A 8 -13.44 -19.22 0.81
N ILE A 9 -14.49 -18.58 1.35
CA ILE A 9 -14.63 -17.12 1.35
C ILE A 9 -13.51 -16.46 2.15
N PHE A 10 -13.20 -17.00 3.32
CA PHE A 10 -12.15 -16.47 4.18
C PHE A 10 -10.77 -16.57 3.52
N LEU A 11 -10.44 -17.74 2.96
CA LEU A 11 -9.19 -17.95 2.24
C LEU A 11 -9.09 -17.05 1.00
N GLY A 12 -10.18 -16.93 0.23
CA GLY A 12 -10.25 -16.03 -0.92
C GLY A 12 -10.02 -14.56 -0.54
N GLY A 13 -10.61 -14.11 0.57
CA GLY A 13 -10.41 -12.76 1.11
C GLY A 13 -8.95 -12.49 1.50
N ILE A 14 -8.29 -13.45 2.15
CA ILE A 14 -6.88 -13.33 2.53
C ILE A 14 -5.99 -13.24 1.29
N ILE A 15 -6.22 -14.09 0.28
CA ILE A 15 -5.45 -14.08 -0.97
C ILE A 15 -5.62 -12.73 -1.68
N ALA A 16 -6.85 -12.23 -1.80
CA ALA A 16 -7.12 -10.95 -2.42
C ALA A 16 -6.42 -9.79 -1.68
N ALA A 17 -6.47 -9.79 -0.35
CA ALA A 17 -5.78 -8.78 0.47
C ALA A 17 -4.25 -8.85 0.32
N ALA A 18 -3.68 -10.06 0.28
CA ALA A 18 -2.25 -10.26 0.07
C ALA A 18 -1.79 -9.76 -1.31
N LEU A 19 -2.56 -10.06 -2.36
CA LEU A 19 -2.30 -9.58 -3.72
C LEU A 19 -2.38 -8.04 -3.79
N ALA A 20 -3.42 -7.44 -3.22
CA ALA A 20 -3.57 -5.99 -3.17
C ALA A 20 -2.39 -5.34 -2.43
N PHE A 21 -1.96 -5.93 -1.31
CA PHE A 21 -0.80 -5.44 -0.55
C PHE A 21 0.50 -5.50 -1.36
N ILE A 22 0.74 -6.60 -2.08
CA ILE A 22 1.91 -6.74 -2.95
C ILE A 22 1.89 -5.66 -4.04
N ILE A 23 0.74 -5.43 -4.68
CA ILE A 23 0.58 -4.39 -5.70
C ILE A 23 0.92 -3.02 -5.13
N VAL A 24 0.35 -2.65 -3.97
CA VAL A 24 0.62 -1.36 -3.32
C VAL A 24 2.11 -1.22 -2.96
N LEU A 25 2.72 -2.27 -2.42
CA LEU A 25 4.14 -2.27 -2.07
C LEU A 25 5.03 -2.03 -3.30
N LEU A 26 4.75 -2.71 -4.41
CA LEU A 26 5.47 -2.53 -5.67
C LEU A 26 5.26 -1.13 -6.24
N LEU A 27 4.02 -0.62 -6.21
CA LEU A 27 3.71 0.75 -6.63
C LEU A 27 4.46 1.77 -5.79
N VAL A 28 4.47 1.63 -4.46
CA VAL A 28 5.22 2.53 -3.57
C VAL A 28 6.69 2.53 -3.93
N LYS A 29 7.31 1.36 -4.10
CA LYS A 29 8.74 1.27 -4.39
C LYS A 29 9.10 1.83 -5.78
N LEU A 30 8.29 1.53 -6.79
CA LEU A 30 8.50 2.00 -8.16
C LEU A 30 8.24 3.50 -8.28
N LEU A 31 7.10 3.97 -7.78
CA LEU A 31 6.77 5.39 -7.81
C LEU A 31 7.77 6.18 -6.99
N TRP A 32 8.23 5.71 -5.83
CA TRP A 32 9.24 6.44 -5.06
C TRP A 32 10.53 6.65 -5.85
N ALA A 33 11.06 5.57 -6.45
CA ALA A 33 12.31 5.65 -7.21
C ALA A 33 12.21 6.55 -8.45
N TRP A 34 10.99 6.84 -8.93
CA TRP A 34 10.76 7.74 -10.05
C TRP A 34 10.39 9.15 -9.61
N THR A 35 9.35 9.31 -8.79
CA THR A 35 8.78 10.61 -8.42
C THR A 35 9.63 11.38 -7.42
N VAL A 36 10.29 10.70 -6.46
CA VAL A 36 11.04 11.43 -5.42
C VAL A 36 12.30 12.09 -5.98
N PRO A 37 13.12 11.42 -6.82
CA PRO A 37 14.22 12.09 -7.50
C PRO A 37 13.75 13.22 -8.43
N ASP A 38 12.64 13.04 -9.16
CA ASP A 38 12.13 14.04 -10.09
C ASP A 38 11.54 15.28 -9.37
N LEU A 39 10.92 15.09 -8.20
CA LEU A 39 10.35 16.19 -7.41
C LEU A 39 11.40 16.93 -6.59
N PHE A 40 12.43 16.23 -6.11
CA PHE A 40 13.43 16.78 -5.20
C PHE A 40 14.88 16.45 -5.63
N PRO A 41 15.29 16.81 -6.86
CA PRO A 41 16.60 16.39 -7.39
C PRO A 41 17.76 16.90 -6.53
N GLY A 42 17.77 18.19 -6.20
CA GLY A 42 18.85 18.77 -5.38
C GLY A 42 18.91 18.25 -3.95
N ALA A 43 17.78 17.84 -3.36
CA ALA A 43 17.77 17.28 -2.01
C ALA A 43 18.23 15.81 -1.98
N VAL A 44 17.99 15.07 -3.07
CA VAL A 44 18.56 13.73 -3.27
C VAL A 44 20.08 13.81 -3.47
N ASP A 45 20.56 14.76 -4.28
CA ASP A 45 21.99 14.98 -4.52
C ASP A 45 22.76 15.39 -3.25
N GLN A 46 22.12 16.19 -2.39
CA GLN A 46 22.66 16.59 -1.08
C GLN A 46 22.56 15.48 -0.01
N GLY A 47 21.97 14.32 -0.34
CA GLY A 47 21.79 13.21 0.59
C GLY A 47 20.76 13.47 1.70
N LEU A 48 19.93 14.51 1.56
CA LEU A 48 18.88 14.86 2.52
C LEU A 48 17.64 13.96 2.35
N ILE A 49 17.44 13.44 1.14
CA ILE A 49 16.33 12.54 0.80
C ILE A 49 16.89 11.29 0.11
N ALA A 50 16.43 10.12 0.54
CA ALA A 50 16.80 8.87 -0.11
C ALA A 50 16.06 8.73 -1.45
N GLY A 51 16.78 8.85 -2.56
CA GLY A 51 16.23 8.64 -3.91
C GLY A 51 15.72 7.20 -4.13
N THR A 52 16.32 6.23 -3.43
CA THR A 52 15.85 4.84 -3.41
C THR A 52 15.57 4.38 -1.99
N ILE A 53 14.46 3.69 -1.77
CA ILE A 53 14.07 3.16 -0.47
C ILE A 53 14.34 1.65 -0.35
N SER A 54 14.75 1.25 0.87
CA SER A 54 14.87 -0.16 1.23
C SER A 54 13.52 -0.88 1.12
N TRP A 55 13.55 -2.20 0.96
CA TRP A 55 12.33 -3.02 0.99
C TRP A 55 11.55 -2.88 2.30
N MET A 56 12.26 -2.78 3.43
CA MET A 56 11.64 -2.57 4.74
C MET A 56 10.93 -1.22 4.83
N THR A 57 11.52 -0.16 4.27
CA THR A 57 10.90 1.17 4.22
C THR A 57 9.65 1.15 3.33
N ALA A 58 9.70 0.49 2.16
CA ALA A 58 8.55 0.34 1.27
C ALA A 58 7.40 -0.42 1.96
N ILE A 59 7.71 -1.49 2.70
CA ILE A 59 6.71 -2.23 3.51
C ILE A 59 6.03 -1.32 4.53
N LYS A 60 6.79 -0.52 5.28
CA LYS A 60 6.23 0.42 6.27
C LYS A 60 5.24 1.39 5.63
N ILE A 61 5.60 1.98 4.49
CA ILE A 61 4.74 2.90 3.75
C ILE A 61 3.50 2.17 3.23
N ALA A 62 3.64 0.97 2.64
CA ALA A 62 2.52 0.19 2.14
C ALA A 62 1.52 -0.18 3.26
N ILE A 63 2.00 -0.54 4.45
CA ILE A 63 1.15 -0.79 5.63
C ILE A 63 0.42 0.49 6.03
N PHE A 64 1.13 1.63 6.09
CA PHE A 64 0.52 2.90 6.46
C PHE A 64 -0.59 3.30 5.48
N VAL A 65 -0.35 3.18 4.18
CA VAL A 65 -1.35 3.42 3.13
C VAL A 65 -2.52 2.44 3.26
N ALA A 66 -2.28 1.15 3.45
CA ALA A 66 -3.34 0.15 3.59
C ALA A 66 -4.26 0.45 4.80
N ILE A 67 -3.67 0.86 5.92
CA ILE A 67 -4.42 1.29 7.11
C ILE A 67 -5.28 2.52 6.79
N LEU A 68 -4.69 3.56 6.19
CA LEU A 68 -5.42 4.79 5.82
C LEU A 68 -6.55 4.50 4.83
N SER A 69 -6.33 3.66 3.82
CA SER A 69 -7.36 3.21 2.87
C SER A 69 -8.50 2.47 3.56
N ALA A 70 -8.20 1.64 4.57
CA ALA A 70 -9.23 0.96 5.35
C ALA A 70 -10.09 1.95 6.15
N PHE A 71 -9.51 3.04 6.68
CA PHE A 71 -10.27 4.10 7.33
C PHE A 71 -11.08 4.94 6.33
N ALA A 72 -10.49 5.31 5.18
CA ALA A 72 -11.14 6.09 4.14
C ALA A 72 -12.33 5.36 3.48
N GLY A 73 -12.20 4.04 3.24
CA GLY A 73 -13.27 3.22 2.70
C GLY A 73 -14.52 3.19 3.60
N ARG A 74 -14.34 3.27 4.92
CA ARG A 74 -15.47 3.37 5.87
C ARG A 74 -16.17 4.73 5.83
N ALA A 75 -15.46 5.82 5.47
CA ALA A 75 -16.05 7.14 5.33
C ALA A 75 -16.96 7.23 4.10
N HIS A 76 -16.58 6.58 2.99
CA HIS A 76 -17.40 6.57 1.76
C HIS A 76 -18.67 5.71 1.89
N ALA A 77 -18.64 4.63 2.67
CA ALA A 77 -19.82 3.81 2.94
C ALA A 77 -20.90 4.50 3.80
N ARG A 78 -20.61 5.68 4.36
CA ARG A 78 -21.54 6.52 5.14
C ARG A 78 -21.88 7.81 4.39
N GLY A 79 -22.33 7.70 3.14
CA GLY A 79 -22.81 8.84 2.38
C GLY A 79 -23.91 9.62 3.12
N PRO A 80 -23.90 10.97 3.06
CA PRO A 80 -24.87 11.81 3.76
C PRO A 80 -26.26 11.61 3.16
N ARG A 81 -27.25 11.40 4.05
CA ARG A 81 -28.68 11.39 3.70
C ARG A 81 -29.13 12.80 3.30
#